data_AF-A0A3S9AZ72-F1
#
_entry.id   AF-A0A3S9AZ72-F1
#
_cell.length_a   1.000
_cell.length_b   1.000
_cell.length_c   1.000
_cell.angle_alpha   90.00
_cell.angle_beta   90.00
_cell.angle_gamma   90.00
#
_symmetry.space_group_name_H-M   'P 1'
#
loop_
_entity.id
_entity.type
_entity.pdbx_description
1 polymer ?
#
loop_
_entity_poly.entity_id
_entity_poly.type
_entity_poly.pdbx_seq_one_letter_code
_entity_poly.pdbx_strand_id
1 'polypeptide(L)'
;MAIPDHARTNFKTLLRAAGDGNLALMECQDAATGNLRYVICAVGRDGGDYVFTPFGHLADGDPYDAYLPPDPDDPSGFLAPDDGGR
;
A
#
# COMPACT_ATOMS: atom_id res chain seq x y z
N MET A 1 -7.69 -15.68 5.10
CA MET A 1 -8.45 -15.11 3.96
C MET A 1 -7.52 -15.02 2.76
N ALA A 2 -7.97 -15.31 1.53
CA ALA A 2 -7.11 -15.21 0.35
C ALA A 2 -7.10 -13.77 -0.18
N ILE A 3 -5.90 -13.17 -0.32
CA ILE A 3 -5.70 -11.87 -0.98
C ILE A 3 -6.36 -11.91 -2.37
N PRO A 4 -7.11 -10.90 -2.85
CA PRO A 4 -7.69 -10.91 -4.19
C PRO A 4 -6.64 -10.92 -5.32
N ASP A 5 -6.98 -11.47 -6.48
CA ASP A 5 -6.01 -11.60 -7.59
C ASP A 5 -5.56 -10.26 -8.18
N HIS A 6 -6.42 -9.25 -8.18
CA HIS A 6 -6.04 -7.90 -8.59
C HIS A 6 -4.97 -7.32 -7.64
N ALA A 7 -5.10 -7.55 -6.33
CA ALA A 7 -4.13 -7.09 -5.34
C ALA A 7 -2.78 -7.81 -5.51
N ARG A 8 -2.80 -9.13 -5.76
CA ARG A 8 -1.58 -9.89 -6.10
C ARG A 8 -0.90 -9.39 -7.38
N THR A 9 -1.69 -9.08 -8.40
CA THR A 9 -1.18 -8.60 -9.69
C THR A 9 -0.54 -7.22 -9.52
N ASN A 10 -1.21 -6.31 -8.81
CA ASN A 10 -0.67 -5.00 -8.48
C ASN A 10 0.64 -5.10 -7.69
N PHE A 11 0.69 -5.99 -6.69
CA PHE A 11 1.92 -6.21 -5.92
C PHE A 11 3.08 -6.71 -6.79
N LYS A 12 2.82 -7.63 -7.73
CA LYS A 12 3.84 -8.07 -8.70
C LYS A 12 4.34 -6.94 -9.59
N THR A 13 3.44 -6.08 -10.05
CA THR A 13 3.82 -4.89 -10.82
C THR A 13 4.69 -3.94 -10.00
N LEU A 14 4.33 -3.72 -8.74
CA LEU A 14 5.11 -2.90 -7.81
C LEU A 14 6.52 -3.47 -7.60
N LEU A 15 6.65 -4.78 -7.37
CA LEU A 15 7.95 -5.45 -7.22
C LEU A 15 8.82 -5.30 -8.47
N ARG A 16 8.23 -5.45 -9.65
CA ARG A 16 8.95 -5.24 -10.92
C ARG A 16 9.44 -3.79 -11.03
N ALA A 17 8.55 -2.83 -10.81
CA ALA A 17 8.92 -1.41 -10.87
C ALA A 17 10.01 -1.07 -9.85
N ALA A 18 9.97 -1.65 -8.64
CA ALA A 18 11.03 -1.52 -7.64
C ALA A 18 12.38 -2.06 -8.14
N GLY A 19 12.39 -3.28 -8.70
CA GLY A 19 13.59 -3.89 -9.25
C GLY A 19 14.19 -3.09 -10.41
N ASP A 20 13.33 -2.44 -11.19
CA ASP A 20 13.75 -1.58 -12.31
C ASP A 20 14.11 -0.15 -11.88
N GLY A 21 13.98 0.21 -10.59
CA GLY A 21 14.24 1.57 -10.09
C GLY A 21 13.17 2.60 -10.47
N ASN A 22 12.00 2.13 -10.92
CA ASN A 22 10.91 2.93 -11.46
C ASN A 22 9.79 3.14 -10.43
N LEU A 23 10.14 3.43 -9.17
CA LEU A 23 9.19 3.85 -8.16
C LEU A 23 9.27 5.34 -7.93
N ALA A 24 8.11 5.95 -7.75
CA ALA A 24 7.98 7.33 -7.30
C ALA A 24 7.11 7.39 -6.04
N LEU A 25 7.45 8.32 -5.15
CA LEU A 25 6.60 8.76 -4.05
C LEU A 25 6.03 10.13 -4.42
N MET A 26 4.71 10.26 -4.35
CA MET A 26 4.01 11.46 -4.79
C MET A 26 3.05 11.95 -3.71
N GLU A 27 3.09 13.25 -3.40
CA GLU A 27 2.05 13.88 -2.59
C GLU A 27 0.77 13.99 -3.43
N CYS A 28 -0.33 13.47 -2.91
CA CYS A 28 -1.63 13.44 -3.54
C CYS A 28 -2.70 13.91 -2.54
N GLN A 29 -3.77 14.49 -3.04
CA GLN A 29 -4.96 14.74 -2.25
C GLN A 29 -5.94 13.57 -2.41
N ASP A 30 -6.35 12.96 -1.30
CA ASP A 30 -7.42 11.97 -1.29
C ASP A 30 -8.72 12.63 -1.78
N ALA A 31 -9.27 12.13 -2.88
CA ALA A 31 -10.38 12.78 -3.56
C ALA A 31 -11.69 12.78 -2.75
N ALA A 32 -11.85 11.86 -1.80
CA ALA A 32 -13.05 11.75 -0.98
C ALA A 32 -13.00 12.65 0.27
N THR A 33 -11.82 12.75 0.89
CA THR A 33 -11.61 13.42 2.18
C THR A 33 -10.90 14.76 2.08
N GLY A 34 -10.16 15.01 1.00
CA GLY A 34 -9.30 16.20 0.83
C GLY A 34 -7.96 16.12 1.58
N ASN A 35 -7.69 15.00 2.27
CA ASN A 35 -6.47 14.84 3.05
C ASN A 35 -5.24 14.62 2.14
N LEU A 36 -4.10 15.14 2.56
CA LEU A 36 -2.82 14.84 1.90
C LEU A 36 -2.42 13.38 2.19
N ARG A 37 -1.95 12.69 1.16
CA ARG A 37 -1.48 11.30 1.17
C ARG A 37 -0.18 11.19 0.40
N TYR A 38 0.74 10.35 0.87
CA TYR A 38 1.97 10.04 0.16
C TYR A 38 1.81 8.72 -0.59
N VAL A 39 1.56 8.80 -1.90
CA VAL A 39 1.18 7.68 -2.77
C VAL A 39 2.41 7.06 -3.43
N ILE A 40 2.51 5.73 -3.33
CA ILE A 40 3.49 4.91 -4.02
C ILE A 40 2.98 4.65 -5.45
N CYS A 41 3.78 5.03 -6.44
CA CYS A 41 3.48 4.86 -7.85
C CYS A 41 4.56 4.04 -8.55
N ALA A 42 4.18 3.15 -9.47
CA ALA A 42 5.10 2.74 -10.53
C ALA A 42 5.17 3.82 -11.61
N VAL A 43 6.38 4.03 -12.11
CA VAL A 43 6.68 4.95 -13.20
C VAL A 43 6.82 4.12 -14.48
N GLY A 44 5.92 4.36 -15.42
CA GLY A 44 5.99 3.83 -16.78
C GLY A 44 6.27 4.93 -17.79
N ARG A 45 6.34 4.54 -19.06
CA ARG A 45 6.33 5.46 -20.19
C ARG A 45 5.27 5.06 -21.19
N ASP A 46 4.55 6.04 -21.71
CA ASP A 46 3.63 5.89 -22.85
C ASP A 46 3.86 7.06 -23.81
N GLY A 47 4.14 6.77 -25.08
CA GLY A 47 4.37 7.81 -26.10
C GLY A 47 5.54 8.79 -25.82
N GLY A 48 6.41 8.51 -24.85
CA GLY A 48 7.46 9.42 -24.39
C GLY A 48 7.13 10.19 -23.11
N ASP A 49 5.85 10.16 -22.70
CA ASP A 49 5.39 10.75 -21.45
C ASP A 49 5.56 9.78 -20.28
N TYR A 50 5.74 10.32 -19.07
CA TYR A 50 5.72 9.52 -17.85
C TYR A 50 4.29 9.22 -17.43
N VAL A 51 4.05 7.95 -17.14
CA VAL A 51 2.77 7.48 -16.59
C VAL A 51 3.01 7.03 -15.15
N PHE A 52 2.21 7.56 -14.23
CA PHE A 52 2.26 7.20 -12.82
C PHE A 52 1.05 6.33 -12.47
N THR A 53 1.30 5.07 -12.15
CA THR A 53 0.25 4.13 -11.72
C THR A 53 0.25 4.06 -10.19
N PRO A 54 -0.76 4.62 -9.49
CA PRO A 54 -0.83 4.60 -8.04
C PRO A 54 -1.25 3.22 -7.53
N PHE A 55 -0.56 2.71 -6.51
CA PHE A 55 -0.89 1.41 -5.89
C PHE A 55 -1.44 1.52 -4.47
N GLY A 56 -1.07 2.57 -3.75
CA GLY A 56 -1.47 2.79 -2.36
C GLY A 56 -0.71 3.96 -1.77
N HIS A 57 -1.09 4.36 -0.56
CA HIS A 57 -0.40 5.41 0.18
C HIS A 57 0.33 4.84 1.39
N LEU A 58 1.35 5.54 1.85
CA LEU A 58 1.97 5.28 3.14
C LEU A 58 0.95 5.53 4.26
N ALA A 59 1.13 4.85 5.39
CA ALA A 59 0.40 5.20 6.60
C ALA A 59 0.75 6.64 6.99
N ASP A 60 -0.25 7.44 7.38
CA ASP A 60 -0.02 8.83 7.80
C ASP A 60 0.76 8.93 9.13
N GLY A 61 0.80 7.84 9.90
CA GLY A 61 1.45 7.74 11.22
C GLY A 61 2.07 6.36 11.43
N ASP A 62 2.09 5.89 12.67
CA ASP A 62 2.63 4.56 12.99
C ASP A 62 1.78 3.45 12.34
N PRO A 63 2.34 2.62 11.43
CA PRO A 63 1.61 1.50 10.84
C PRO A 63 1.11 0.48 11.86
N TYR A 64 1.77 0.34 13.02
CA TYR A 64 1.35 -0.60 14.08
C TYR A 64 0.08 -0.15 14.80
N ASP A 65 -0.19 1.16 14.83
CA ASP A 65 -1.46 1.71 15.33
C ASP A 65 -2.57 1.61 14.27
N ALA A 66 -2.20 1.60 12.98
CA ALA A 66 -3.13 1.64 11.86
C ALA A 66 -3.63 0.25 11.41
N TYR A 67 -2.81 -0.80 11.56
CA TYR A 67 -3.09 -2.11 11.00
C TYR A 67 -2.86 -3.25 12.00
N LEU A 68 -3.85 -4.13 12.11
CA LEU A 68 -3.70 -5.39 12.84
C LEU A 68 -3.12 -6.46 11.90
N PRO A 69 -2.05 -7.17 12.29
CA PRO A 69 -1.52 -8.27 11.48
C PRO A 69 -2.49 -9.47 11.48
N PRO A 70 -2.45 -10.33 10.46
CA PRO A 70 -3.25 -11.55 10.44
C PRO A 70 -2.88 -12.47 11.61
N ASP A 71 -3.88 -13.12 12.19
CA ASP A 71 -3.68 -14.10 13.26
C ASP A 71 -3.10 -15.41 12.67
N PRO A 72 -1.95 -15.92 13.16
CA PRO A 72 -1.37 -17.17 12.68
C PRO A 72 -2.20 -18.41 13.04
N ASP A 73 -3.01 -18.34 14.11
CA ASP A 73 -3.83 -19.44 14.63
C ASP A 73 -5.29 -19.35 14.17
N ASP A 74 -5.77 -18.17 13.75
CA ASP A 74 -7.08 -17.97 13.12
C ASP A 74 -6.94 -17.43 11.68
N PRO A 75 -7.19 -18.25 10.64
CA PRO A 75 -7.07 -17.82 9.24
C PRO A 75 -8.11 -16.76 8.81
N SER A 76 -9.11 -16.47 9.64
CA SER A 76 -10.06 -15.36 9.47
C SER A 76 -9.84 -14.20 10.45
N GLY A 77 -8.92 -14.35 11.40
CA GLY A 77 -8.68 -13.41 12.48
C GLY A 77 -7.53 -12.45 12.21
N PHE A 78 -7.46 -11.43 13.05
CA PHE A 78 -6.35 -10.49 13.15
C PHE A 78 -5.96 -10.39 14.62
N LEU A 79 -4.66 -10.20 14.90
CA LEU A 79 -4.19 -10.05 16.26
C LEU A 79 -4.78 -8.77 16.84
N ALA A 80 -5.46 -8.87 17.98
CA ALA A 80 -5.86 -7.70 18.74
C ALA A 80 -4.60 -6.92 19.17
N PRO A 81 -4.68 -5.59 19.30
CA PRO A 81 -3.65 -4.85 20.02
C PRO A 81 -3.46 -5.50 21.39
N ASP A 82 -2.21 -5.68 21.80
CA ASP A 82 -1.92 -6.16 23.15
C ASP A 82 -2.49 -5.10 24.11
N ASP A 83 -3.56 -5.42 24.83
CA ASP A 83 -4.10 -4.59 25.91
C ASP A 83 -3.04 -4.62 27.01
N GLY A 84 -1.99 -3.82 26.86
CA GLY A 84 -0.83 -3.78 27.72
C GLY A 84 -1.30 -3.75 29.16
N GLY A 85 -1.23 -4.92 29.81
CA GLY A 85 -1.74 -5.14 31.14
C GLY A 85 -1.10 -4.12 32.06
N ARG A 86 -1.90 -3.13 32.48
CA ARG A 86 -1.52 -2.13 33.46
C ARG A 86 -1.94 -2.59 34.85
#